data_AF-A0A3S0PBY0-F1
#
_entry.id   AF-A0A3S0PBY0-F1
#
_cell.length_a   1.000
_cell.length_b   1.000
_cell.length_c   1.000
_cell.angle_alpha   90.00
_cell.angle_beta   90.00
_cell.angle_gamma   90.00
#
_symmetry.space_group_name_H-M   'P 1'
#
loop_
_entity.id
_entity.type
_entity.pdbx_description
1 polymer ?
#
loop_
_entity_poly.entity_id
_entity_poly.type
_entity_poly.pdbx_seq_one_letter_code
_entity_poly.pdbx_strand_id
1 'polypeptide(L)'
;MNKILYALMATTLLASCAKSYNITGTSSVQMLDGKKLYLKSVKNTNKENIDSCDVVHGQFKFYGTLDSIRIVNLFIDDVYVTPLVLESGDITVKIDNSQTTVSGTELNRTLDNFMKSFFRLQDMVMDVEHEQNQSIMKGYDEQETMKRLYAKLIGLSEQKDTLFTNVVTNNFKNVIGPWAFVYRVSYEIDPYNYPYPSWMTNVLYTHAMQGLPSWIEFIMAKAPAEFKQDEEVAGLYKAFQEQQNLVNQTDNAAPPVEHNVLPVAPTPNDLARPALQNEKEK
;
A
#
# COMPACT_ATOMS: atom_id res chain seq x y z
N MET A 1 32.95 -50.02 -29.91
CA MET A 1 31.84 -49.74 -28.98
C MET A 1 32.44 -49.14 -27.71
N ASN A 2 32.05 -47.91 -27.33
CA ASN A 2 32.28 -47.21 -26.03
C ASN A 2 32.37 -45.68 -26.12
N LYS A 3 32.20 -45.06 -27.30
CA LYS A 3 32.19 -43.58 -27.43
C LYS A 3 30.80 -42.97 -27.58
N ILE A 4 29.76 -43.79 -27.72
CA ILE A 4 28.35 -43.33 -27.87
C ILE A 4 27.62 -43.28 -26.51
N LEU A 5 28.16 -43.94 -25.47
CA LEU A 5 27.52 -44.00 -24.15
C LEU A 5 27.65 -42.72 -23.31
N TYR A 6 28.60 -41.83 -23.63
CA TYR A 6 28.80 -40.58 -22.88
C TYR A 6 27.97 -39.41 -23.41
N ALA A 7 27.32 -39.56 -24.57
CA ALA A 7 26.45 -38.52 -25.14
C ALA A 7 25.01 -38.58 -24.58
N LEU A 8 24.65 -39.62 -23.82
CA LEU A 8 23.31 -39.80 -23.27
C LEU A 8 23.20 -39.47 -21.77
N MET A 9 24.27 -38.96 -21.15
CA MET A 9 24.35 -38.76 -19.70
C MET A 9 24.68 -37.30 -19.32
N ALA A 10 24.20 -36.34 -20.11
CA ALA A 10 24.37 -34.91 -19.84
C ALA A 10 23.13 -34.06 -20.15
N THR A 11 21.93 -34.65 -20.07
CA THR A 11 20.65 -33.92 -20.30
C THR A 11 19.63 -34.12 -19.17
N THR A 12 20.09 -34.44 -17.96
CA THR A 12 19.24 -34.39 -16.77
C THR A 12 19.83 -33.38 -15.78
N LEU A 13 18.96 -32.52 -15.24
CA LEU A 13 19.18 -31.45 -14.24
C LEU A 13 19.11 -30.00 -14.76
N LEU A 14 18.07 -29.68 -15.53
CA LEU A 14 17.38 -28.39 -15.41
C LEU A 14 15.93 -28.65 -14.98
N ALA A 15 15.74 -29.42 -13.91
CA ALA A 15 14.50 -29.31 -13.14
C ALA A 15 14.62 -27.99 -12.36
N SER A 16 14.38 -26.87 -13.03
CA SER A 16 14.00 -25.65 -12.33
C SER A 16 12.81 -26.05 -11.48
N CYS A 17 12.98 -26.13 -10.16
CA CYS A 17 11.85 -26.15 -9.24
C CYS A 17 11.13 -24.82 -9.45
N ALA A 18 10.24 -24.78 -10.45
CA ALA A 18 9.36 -23.64 -10.68
C ALA A 18 8.60 -23.45 -9.38
N LYS A 19 8.95 -22.39 -8.65
CA LYS A 19 8.18 -22.00 -7.47
C LYS A 19 6.79 -21.66 -7.98
N SER A 20 5.79 -22.01 -7.20
CA SER A 20 4.40 -21.70 -7.50
C SER A 20 3.77 -21.05 -6.29
N TYR A 21 2.75 -20.25 -6.53
CA TYR A 21 1.88 -19.73 -5.49
C TYR A 21 0.54 -20.47 -5.55
N ASN A 22 -0.10 -20.61 -4.41
CA ASN A 22 -1.46 -21.14 -4.29
C ASN A 22 -2.25 -20.24 -3.35
N ILE A 23 -3.23 -19.52 -3.88
CA ILE A 23 -4.12 -18.68 -3.08
C ILE A 23 -5.48 -19.36 -3.04
N THR A 24 -5.95 -19.69 -1.85
CA THR A 24 -7.33 -20.16 -1.62
C THR A 24 -8.13 -19.09 -0.91
N GLY A 25 -9.27 -18.76 -1.50
CA GLY A 25 -10.15 -17.69 -1.06
C GLY A 25 -11.51 -18.17 -0.62
N THR A 26 -12.07 -17.52 0.41
CA THR A 26 -13.48 -17.67 0.78
C THR A 26 -14.13 -16.30 0.96
N SER A 27 -15.41 -16.20 0.61
CA SER A 27 -16.24 -15.02 0.84
C SER A 27 -17.57 -15.42 1.49
N SER A 28 -17.97 -14.65 2.50
CA SER A 28 -19.33 -14.72 3.07
C SER A 28 -20.28 -13.69 2.45
N VAL A 29 -19.78 -12.87 1.52
CA VAL A 29 -20.52 -11.77 0.89
C VAL A 29 -21.24 -12.33 -0.35
N GLN A 30 -22.55 -12.59 -0.23
CA GLN A 30 -23.34 -13.25 -1.30
C GLN A 30 -23.27 -12.55 -2.65
N MET A 31 -23.18 -11.21 -2.67
CA MET A 31 -23.08 -10.44 -3.91
C MET A 31 -21.77 -10.63 -4.68
N LEU A 32 -20.79 -11.32 -4.10
CA LEU A 32 -19.55 -11.67 -4.78
C LEU A 32 -19.65 -12.97 -5.59
N ASP A 33 -20.66 -13.81 -5.38
CA ASP A 33 -20.83 -15.02 -6.18
C ASP A 33 -21.03 -14.69 -7.66
N GLY A 34 -20.26 -15.36 -8.52
CA GLY A 34 -20.23 -15.10 -9.96
C GLY A 34 -19.43 -13.87 -10.38
N LYS A 35 -18.84 -13.10 -9.43
CA LYS A 35 -17.92 -12.01 -9.76
C LYS A 35 -16.54 -12.53 -10.12
N LYS A 36 -15.82 -11.74 -10.94
CA LYS A 36 -14.44 -12.02 -11.30
C LYS A 36 -13.50 -11.24 -10.38
N LEU A 37 -12.58 -11.96 -9.76
CA LEU A 37 -11.47 -11.38 -9.03
C LEU A 37 -10.24 -11.31 -9.93
N TYR A 38 -9.39 -10.32 -9.65
CA TYR A 38 -8.14 -10.12 -10.37
C TYR A 38 -7.00 -9.92 -9.38
N LEU A 39 -5.87 -10.56 -9.64
CA LEU A 39 -4.59 -10.16 -9.06
C LEU A 39 -3.95 -9.19 -10.03
N LYS A 40 -3.65 -7.98 -9.57
CA LYS A 40 -2.98 -6.96 -10.39
C LYS A 40 -1.67 -6.53 -9.73
N SER A 41 -0.61 -6.47 -10.51
CA SER A 41 0.60 -5.74 -10.14
C SER A 41 0.37 -4.29 -10.47
N VAL A 42 0.86 -3.38 -9.63
CA VAL A 42 0.72 -1.96 -9.89
C VAL A 42 2.08 -1.31 -9.76
N LYS A 43 2.51 -0.68 -10.85
CA LYS A 43 3.74 0.11 -10.93
C LYS A 43 3.36 1.48 -11.49
N ASN A 44 3.66 2.54 -10.74
CA ASN A 44 3.19 3.89 -11.05
C ASN A 44 1.66 3.90 -11.27
N THR A 45 1.18 4.30 -12.44
CA THR A 45 -0.25 4.33 -12.78
C THR A 45 -0.74 3.10 -13.57
N ASN A 46 0.17 2.20 -13.95
CA ASN A 46 -0.17 1.05 -14.79
C ASN A 46 -0.57 -0.15 -13.92
N LYS A 47 -1.82 -0.60 -14.09
CA LYS A 47 -2.34 -1.83 -13.50
C LYS A 47 -2.15 -2.96 -14.51
N GLU A 48 -1.29 -3.92 -14.19
CA GLU A 48 -1.06 -5.12 -15.00
C GLU A 48 -1.82 -6.30 -14.38
N ASN A 49 -2.68 -6.96 -15.17
CA ASN A 49 -3.38 -8.16 -14.73
C ASN A 49 -2.39 -9.34 -14.68
N ILE A 50 -2.21 -9.91 -13.49
CA ILE A 50 -1.36 -11.08 -13.23
C ILE A 50 -2.15 -12.37 -13.37
N ASP A 51 -3.35 -12.41 -12.78
CA ASP A 51 -4.23 -13.57 -12.82
C ASP A 51 -5.69 -13.12 -12.59
N SER A 52 -6.65 -13.99 -12.92
CA SER A 52 -8.07 -13.77 -12.65
C SER A 52 -8.78 -15.10 -12.36
N CYS A 53 -9.78 -15.07 -11.47
CA CYS A 53 -10.64 -16.21 -11.22
C CYS A 53 -12.08 -15.77 -10.93
N ASP A 54 -13.02 -16.69 -11.05
CA ASP A 54 -14.42 -16.45 -10.71
C ASP A 54 -14.71 -16.94 -9.28
N VAL A 55 -15.60 -16.24 -8.57
CA VAL A 55 -16.14 -16.71 -7.30
C VAL A 55 -17.26 -17.71 -7.56
N VAL A 56 -17.13 -18.92 -7.03
CA VAL A 56 -18.12 -19.99 -7.16
C VAL A 56 -18.51 -20.48 -5.76
N HIS A 57 -19.77 -20.28 -5.37
CA HIS A 57 -20.30 -20.65 -4.04
C HIS A 57 -19.42 -20.12 -2.88
N GLY A 58 -19.08 -18.84 -2.94
CA GLY A 58 -18.25 -18.16 -1.96
C GLY A 58 -16.79 -18.59 -1.95
N GLN A 59 -16.31 -19.33 -2.95
CA GLN A 59 -14.92 -19.82 -3.02
C GLN A 59 -14.24 -19.34 -4.29
N PHE A 60 -12.94 -19.07 -4.20
CA PHE A 60 -12.11 -18.68 -5.33
C PHE A 60 -10.68 -19.18 -5.13
N LYS A 61 -9.93 -19.36 -6.23
CA LYS A 61 -8.54 -19.81 -6.17
C LYS A 61 -7.71 -19.17 -7.26
N PHE A 62 -6.48 -18.81 -6.92
CA PHE A 62 -5.45 -18.43 -7.88
C PHE A 62 -4.28 -19.40 -7.75
N TYR A 63 -3.72 -19.80 -8.87
CA TYR A 63 -2.53 -20.65 -8.89
C TYR A 63 -1.71 -20.32 -10.11
N GLY A 64 -0.38 -20.28 -9.94
CA GLY A 64 0.50 -19.95 -11.05
C GLY A 64 1.96 -20.13 -10.71
N THR A 65 2.80 -19.93 -11.71
CA THR A 65 4.25 -19.89 -11.54
C THR A 65 4.67 -18.59 -10.88
N LEU A 66 5.69 -18.68 -10.01
CA LEU A 66 6.24 -17.57 -9.26
C LEU A 66 7.66 -17.27 -9.76
N ASP A 67 7.78 -16.20 -10.55
CA ASP A 67 9.08 -15.74 -11.06
C ASP A 67 9.88 -14.98 -9.99
N SER A 68 9.19 -14.18 -9.16
CA SER A 68 9.76 -13.43 -8.05
C SER A 68 8.72 -13.19 -6.96
N ILE A 69 9.17 -13.07 -5.72
CA ILE A 69 8.33 -12.60 -4.62
C ILE A 69 8.05 -11.11 -4.85
N ARG A 70 6.78 -10.72 -4.79
CA ARG A 70 6.34 -9.34 -5.01
C ARG A 70 5.01 -9.06 -4.32
N ILE A 71 4.71 -7.79 -4.06
CA ILE A 71 3.37 -7.40 -3.64
C ILE A 71 2.47 -7.25 -4.86
N VAL A 72 1.27 -7.80 -4.77
CA VAL A 72 0.18 -7.63 -5.73
C VAL A 72 -1.08 -7.19 -5.00
N ASN A 73 -2.06 -6.70 -5.74
CA ASN A 73 -3.30 -6.20 -5.20
C ASN A 73 -4.46 -7.06 -5.71
N LEU A 74 -5.35 -7.44 -4.79
CA LEU A 74 -6.58 -8.13 -5.11
C LEU A 74 -7.65 -7.10 -5.49
N PHE A 75 -8.34 -7.34 -6.59
CA PHE A 75 -9.47 -6.57 -7.06
C PHE A 75 -10.70 -7.46 -7.25
N ILE A 76 -11.88 -6.90 -7.00
CA ILE A 76 -13.16 -7.44 -7.47
C ILE A 76 -13.61 -6.53 -8.59
N ASP A 77 -13.74 -7.07 -9.80
CA ASP A 77 -13.85 -6.25 -11.02
C ASP A 77 -12.67 -5.23 -11.08
N ASP A 78 -12.95 -3.92 -10.95
CA ASP A 78 -11.93 -2.86 -10.87
C ASP A 78 -11.82 -2.18 -9.50
N VAL A 79 -12.54 -2.70 -8.50
CA VAL A 79 -12.53 -2.18 -7.13
C VAL A 79 -11.41 -2.85 -6.35
N TYR A 80 -10.50 -2.03 -5.80
CA TYR A 80 -9.43 -2.48 -4.92
C TYR A 80 -9.99 -3.14 -3.66
N VAL A 81 -9.37 -4.26 -3.24
CA VAL A 81 -9.76 -4.99 -2.02
C VAL A 81 -8.67 -4.95 -0.96
N THR A 82 -7.48 -5.48 -1.26
CA THR A 82 -6.39 -5.62 -0.30
C THR A 82 -5.06 -5.87 -1.01
N PRO A 83 -3.91 -5.46 -0.44
CA PRO A 83 -2.62 -5.92 -0.94
C PRO A 83 -2.31 -7.32 -0.38
N LEU A 84 -1.50 -8.08 -1.08
CA LEU A 84 -0.97 -9.36 -0.63
C LEU A 84 0.43 -9.62 -1.20
N VAL A 85 1.21 -10.46 -0.54
CA VAL A 85 2.52 -10.89 -1.03
C VAL A 85 2.33 -12.16 -1.85
N LEU A 86 2.66 -12.09 -3.13
CA LEU A 86 2.73 -13.26 -4.00
C LEU A 86 4.05 -13.97 -3.71
N GLU A 87 3.98 -15.10 -3.01
CA GLU A 87 5.14 -15.90 -2.62
C GLU A 87 4.84 -17.40 -2.68
N SER A 88 5.89 -18.21 -2.49
CA SER A 88 5.76 -19.66 -2.51
C SER A 88 5.09 -20.13 -1.22
N GLY A 89 4.02 -20.90 -1.34
CA GLY A 89 3.27 -21.46 -0.21
C GLY A 89 1.77 -21.31 -0.38
N ASP A 90 1.04 -21.80 0.61
CA ASP A 90 -0.41 -21.69 0.67
C ASP A 90 -0.80 -20.36 1.32
N ILE A 91 -1.43 -19.49 0.52
CA ILE A 91 -1.95 -18.19 0.93
C ILE A 91 -3.46 -18.31 1.07
N THR A 92 -4.03 -17.73 2.12
CA THR A 92 -5.47 -17.76 2.36
C THR A 92 -6.05 -16.36 2.39
N VAL A 93 -7.10 -16.13 1.61
CA VAL A 93 -7.87 -14.88 1.61
C VAL A 93 -9.27 -15.12 2.16
N LYS A 94 -9.72 -14.28 3.08
CA LYS A 94 -11.09 -14.30 3.61
C LYS A 94 -11.71 -12.94 3.44
N ILE A 95 -12.88 -12.88 2.79
CA ILE A 95 -13.65 -11.66 2.57
C ILE A 95 -14.97 -11.80 3.32
N ASP A 96 -15.22 -10.91 4.27
CA ASP A 96 -16.52 -10.79 4.93
C ASP A 96 -17.09 -9.37 4.80
N ASN A 97 -18.27 -9.12 5.36
CA ASN A 97 -18.96 -7.83 5.23
C ASN A 97 -18.24 -6.67 5.93
N SER A 98 -17.25 -6.96 6.79
CA SER A 98 -16.56 -5.98 7.64
C SER A 98 -15.09 -5.84 7.34
N GLN A 99 -14.44 -6.90 6.86
CA GLN A 99 -12.99 -6.94 6.70
C GLN A 99 -12.59 -7.95 5.61
N THR A 100 -11.41 -7.68 5.04
CA THR A 100 -10.66 -8.69 4.28
C THR A 100 -9.44 -9.10 5.11
N THR A 101 -9.12 -10.39 5.12
CA THR A 101 -7.92 -10.93 5.77
C THR A 101 -7.10 -11.75 4.79
N VAL A 102 -5.80 -11.51 4.76
CA VAL A 102 -4.81 -12.30 4.01
C VAL A 102 -3.86 -13.00 4.98
N SER A 103 -3.62 -14.29 4.79
CA SER A 103 -2.83 -15.11 5.71
C SER A 103 -2.20 -16.33 5.01
N GLY A 104 -1.80 -17.34 5.78
CA GLY A 104 -1.16 -18.56 5.28
C GLY A 104 0.36 -18.52 5.42
N THR A 105 1.02 -17.59 4.75
CA THR A 105 2.47 -17.39 4.83
C THR A 105 2.86 -16.27 5.80
N GLU A 106 4.16 -16.16 6.14
CA GLU A 106 4.66 -15.17 7.09
C GLU A 106 4.57 -13.74 6.57
N LEU A 107 4.97 -13.48 5.31
CA LEU A 107 4.92 -12.13 4.75
C LEU A 107 3.47 -11.65 4.61
N ASN A 108 2.55 -12.53 4.19
CA ASN A 108 1.14 -12.20 4.15
C ASN A 108 0.55 -11.88 5.52
N ARG A 109 0.89 -12.63 6.57
CA ARG A 109 0.48 -12.29 7.95
C ARG A 109 1.02 -10.94 8.39
N THR A 110 2.27 -10.64 8.09
CA THR A 110 2.91 -9.36 8.42
C THR A 110 2.23 -8.19 7.72
N LEU A 111 1.99 -8.31 6.41
CA LEU A 111 1.32 -7.28 5.62
C LEU A 111 -0.13 -7.07 6.07
N ASP A 112 -0.88 -8.15 6.29
CA ASP A 112 -2.27 -8.08 6.78
C ASP A 112 -2.38 -7.40 8.15
N ASN A 113 -1.51 -7.75 9.10
CA ASN A 113 -1.48 -7.12 10.42
C ASN A 113 -1.16 -5.62 10.35
N PHE A 114 -0.25 -5.23 9.46
CA PHE A 114 0.04 -3.82 9.21
C PHE A 114 -1.18 -3.10 8.64
N MET A 115 -1.80 -3.65 7.58
CA MET A 115 -2.97 -3.04 6.94
C MET A 115 -4.15 -2.90 7.89
N LYS A 116 -4.45 -3.93 8.71
CA LYS A 116 -5.49 -3.86 9.75
C LYS A 116 -5.22 -2.76 10.78
N SER A 117 -3.97 -2.64 11.22
CA SER A 117 -3.59 -1.61 12.18
C SER A 117 -3.72 -0.21 11.56
N PHE A 118 -3.36 -0.07 10.29
CA PHE A 118 -3.47 1.16 9.54
C PHE A 118 -4.94 1.57 9.32
N PHE A 119 -5.78 0.66 8.83
CA PHE A 119 -7.22 0.92 8.64
C PHE A 119 -7.92 1.25 9.96
N ARG A 120 -7.59 0.57 11.06
CA ARG A 120 -8.12 0.91 12.38
C ARG A 120 -7.77 2.34 12.81
N LEU A 121 -6.55 2.82 12.50
CA LEU A 121 -6.19 4.21 12.76
C LEU A 121 -7.01 5.18 11.92
N GLN A 122 -7.29 4.83 10.65
CA GLN A 122 -8.15 5.64 9.78
C GLN A 122 -9.61 5.68 10.27
N ASP A 123 -10.17 4.55 10.71
CA ASP A 123 -11.52 4.51 11.28
C ASP A 123 -11.62 5.41 12.52
N MET A 124 -10.63 5.35 13.41
CA MET A 124 -10.58 6.22 14.60
C MET A 124 -10.46 7.71 14.26
N VAL A 125 -9.85 8.06 13.12
CA VAL A 125 -9.80 9.43 12.60
C VAL A 125 -11.18 9.85 12.09
N MET A 126 -11.89 8.99 11.36
CA MET A 126 -13.25 9.26 10.87
C MET A 126 -14.25 9.42 12.02
N ASP A 127 -14.12 8.62 13.07
CA ASP A 127 -14.96 8.69 14.28
C ASP A 127 -14.87 10.05 14.99
N VAL A 128 -13.79 10.82 14.79
CA VAL A 128 -13.63 12.15 15.40
C VAL A 128 -14.69 13.13 14.90
N GLU A 129 -15.08 13.06 13.62
CA GLU A 129 -16.17 13.90 13.10
C GLU A 129 -17.50 13.53 13.76
N HIS A 130 -17.73 12.25 14.02
CA HIS A 130 -18.91 11.80 14.75
C HIS A 130 -18.91 12.30 16.19
N GLU A 131 -17.77 12.24 16.90
CA GLU A 131 -17.62 12.77 18.25
C GLU A 131 -17.84 14.29 18.33
N GLN A 132 -17.41 15.03 17.32
CA GLN A 132 -17.66 16.47 17.22
C GLN A 132 -19.16 16.75 17.11
N ASN A 133 -19.84 16.08 16.18
CA ASN A 133 -21.28 16.24 15.97
C ASN A 133 -22.07 15.90 17.25
N GLN A 134 -21.71 14.82 17.94
CA GLN A 134 -22.33 14.48 19.22
C GLN A 134 -22.10 15.54 20.31
N SER A 135 -20.91 16.15 20.35
CA SER A 135 -20.58 17.18 21.34
C SER A 135 -21.43 18.45 21.12
N ILE A 136 -21.64 18.84 19.84
CA ILE A 136 -22.53 19.93 19.45
C ILE A 136 -23.98 19.63 19.89
N MET A 137 -24.49 18.43 19.58
CA MET A 137 -25.86 18.04 19.95
C MET A 137 -26.10 18.03 21.47
N LYS A 138 -25.07 17.73 22.26
CA LYS A 138 -25.13 17.70 23.74
C LYS A 138 -24.89 19.07 24.38
N GLY A 139 -24.59 20.10 23.59
CA GLY A 139 -24.33 21.46 24.09
C GLY A 139 -23.05 21.57 24.93
N TYR A 140 -22.04 20.75 24.63
CA TYR A 140 -20.74 20.86 25.30
C TYR A 140 -19.98 22.11 24.86
N ASP A 141 -19.07 22.58 25.72
CA ASP A 141 -18.21 23.72 25.39
C ASP A 141 -17.38 23.43 24.13
N GLU A 142 -17.43 24.36 23.19
CA GLU A 142 -16.81 24.21 21.87
C GLU A 142 -15.28 24.20 22.00
N GLN A 143 -14.71 25.10 22.79
CA GLN A 143 -13.25 25.22 22.89
C GLN A 143 -12.64 23.98 23.57
N GLU A 144 -13.25 23.50 24.65
CA GLU A 144 -12.83 22.28 25.33
C GLU A 144 -12.99 21.05 24.43
N THR A 145 -14.10 20.95 23.70
CA THR A 145 -14.34 19.87 22.73
C THR A 145 -13.26 19.87 21.67
N MET A 146 -13.03 21.00 21.02
CA MET A 146 -12.06 21.13 19.94
C MET A 146 -10.65 20.79 20.43
N LYS A 147 -10.23 21.32 21.60
CA LYS A 147 -8.94 20.98 22.21
C LYS A 147 -8.74 19.47 22.41
N ARG A 148 -9.78 18.77 22.89
CA ARG A 148 -9.74 17.31 23.08
C ARG A 148 -9.61 16.57 21.74
N LEU A 149 -10.40 16.95 20.73
CA LEU A 149 -10.37 16.31 19.42
C LEU A 149 -9.04 16.55 18.69
N TYR A 150 -8.48 17.76 18.78
CA TYR A 150 -7.14 18.07 18.27
C TYR A 150 -6.07 17.18 18.90
N ALA A 151 -6.06 17.05 20.23
CA ALA A 151 -5.10 16.19 20.92
C ALA A 151 -5.23 14.72 20.51
N LYS A 152 -6.48 14.22 20.36
CA LYS A 152 -6.74 12.86 19.88
C LYS A 152 -6.18 12.64 18.48
N LEU A 153 -6.42 13.56 17.54
CA LEU A 153 -5.96 13.43 16.16
C LEU A 153 -4.43 13.50 16.04
N ILE A 154 -3.77 14.36 16.82
CA ILE A 154 -2.29 14.38 16.89
C ILE A 154 -1.77 13.02 17.39
N GLY A 155 -2.34 12.49 18.47
CA GLY A 155 -1.94 11.18 19.00
C GLY A 155 -2.21 10.01 18.02
N LEU A 156 -3.25 10.09 17.18
CA LEU A 156 -3.48 9.13 16.11
C LEU A 156 -2.43 9.26 14.98
N SER A 157 -2.02 10.48 14.65
CA SER A 157 -0.93 10.72 13.69
C SER A 157 0.40 10.14 14.17
N GLU A 158 0.75 10.32 15.43
CA GLU A 158 1.98 9.76 16.03
C GLU A 158 1.98 8.23 16.04
N GLN A 159 0.81 7.61 16.28
CA GLN A 159 0.65 6.16 16.19
C GLN A 159 0.83 5.66 14.76
N LYS A 160 0.29 6.37 13.77
CA LYS A 160 0.51 6.08 12.34
C LYS A 160 1.98 6.18 11.97
N ASP A 161 2.68 7.21 12.43
CA ASP A 161 4.12 7.37 12.20
C ASP A 161 4.93 6.22 12.78
N THR A 162 4.59 5.81 14.00
CA THR A 162 5.21 4.65 14.66
C THR A 162 4.94 3.36 13.89
N LEU A 163 3.69 3.14 13.47
CA LEU A 163 3.27 1.97 12.71
C LEU A 163 4.07 1.84 11.40
N PHE A 164 4.15 2.91 10.63
CA PHE A 164 4.92 2.93 9.37
C PHE A 164 6.42 2.77 9.58
N THR A 165 6.98 3.44 10.58
CA THR A 165 8.40 3.31 10.90
C THR A 165 8.75 1.86 11.23
N ASN A 166 7.91 1.20 12.03
CA ASN A 166 8.12 -0.19 12.43
C ASN A 166 7.99 -1.16 11.26
N VAL A 167 6.94 -1.04 10.43
CA VAL A 167 6.77 -1.97 9.30
C VAL A 167 7.91 -1.84 8.30
N VAL A 168 8.39 -0.63 8.02
CA VAL A 168 9.51 -0.42 7.08
C VAL A 168 10.81 -0.97 7.67
N THR A 169 11.16 -0.56 8.89
CA THR A 169 12.47 -0.92 9.48
C THR A 169 12.59 -2.40 9.81
N ASN A 170 11.50 -3.07 10.20
CA ASN A 170 11.50 -4.51 10.46
C ASN A 170 11.52 -5.35 9.17
N ASN A 171 11.25 -4.74 8.01
CA ASN A 171 11.11 -5.45 6.74
C ASN A 171 12.07 -4.95 5.65
N PHE A 172 13.18 -4.30 6.02
CA PHE A 172 14.19 -3.83 5.06
C PHE A 172 14.73 -4.91 4.11
N LYS A 173 14.68 -6.18 4.51
CA LYS A 173 15.24 -7.32 3.77
C LYS A 173 14.21 -8.09 2.94
N ASN A 174 12.97 -7.62 2.87
CA ASN A 174 11.91 -8.26 2.08
C ASN A 174 11.04 -7.21 1.37
N VAL A 175 10.12 -7.67 0.53
CA VAL A 175 9.30 -6.82 -0.34
C VAL A 175 8.35 -5.87 0.39
N ILE A 176 8.02 -6.13 1.67
CA ILE A 176 7.12 -5.28 2.45
C ILE A 176 7.78 -3.96 2.81
N GLY A 177 9.09 -3.95 3.10
CA GLY A 177 9.81 -2.74 3.49
C GLY A 177 9.73 -1.65 2.42
N PRO A 178 10.26 -1.89 1.21
CA PRO A 178 10.20 -0.93 0.09
C PRO A 178 8.77 -0.50 -0.20
N TRP A 179 7.85 -1.46 -0.33
CA TRP A 179 6.44 -1.16 -0.60
C TRP A 179 5.81 -0.26 0.46
N ALA A 180 5.99 -0.56 1.75
CA ALA A 180 5.40 0.24 2.82
C ALA A 180 6.01 1.64 2.91
N PHE A 181 7.28 1.79 2.55
CA PHE A 181 7.93 3.10 2.46
C PHE A 181 7.31 3.96 1.36
N VAL A 182 7.22 3.41 0.15
CA VAL A 182 6.65 4.11 -1.00
C VAL A 182 5.16 4.36 -0.78
N TYR A 183 4.44 3.39 -0.23
CA TYR A 183 3.03 3.51 0.14
C TYR A 183 2.80 4.65 1.13
N ARG A 184 3.62 4.78 2.19
CA ARG A 184 3.48 5.90 3.14
C ARG A 184 3.64 7.23 2.42
N VAL A 185 4.73 7.41 1.70
CA VAL A 185 5.04 8.71 1.07
C VAL A 185 3.93 9.08 0.11
N SER A 186 3.49 8.11 -0.70
CA SER A 186 2.42 8.30 -1.68
C SER A 186 1.07 8.60 -1.03
N TYR A 187 0.76 7.94 0.09
CA TYR A 187 -0.42 8.22 0.89
C TYR A 187 -0.42 9.65 1.44
N GLU A 188 0.73 10.17 1.82
CA GLU A 188 0.81 11.48 2.46
C GLU A 188 0.84 12.64 1.47
N ILE A 189 1.32 12.42 0.24
CA ILE A 189 1.42 13.50 -0.75
C ILE A 189 0.15 13.66 -1.60
N ASP A 190 -0.81 12.73 -1.53
CA ASP A 190 -2.10 12.91 -2.21
C ASP A 190 -3.11 13.61 -1.28
N PRO A 191 -3.44 14.90 -1.50
CA PRO A 191 -4.43 15.63 -0.70
C PRO A 191 -5.84 15.02 -0.77
N TYR A 192 -6.15 14.23 -1.80
CA TYR A 192 -7.44 13.59 -2.00
C TYR A 192 -7.54 12.20 -1.35
N ASN A 193 -6.43 11.64 -0.87
CA ASN A 193 -6.42 10.35 -0.17
C ASN A 193 -6.51 10.49 1.35
N TYR A 194 -6.60 11.71 1.87
CA TYR A 194 -6.74 11.95 3.29
C TYR A 194 -8.21 11.88 3.74
N PRO A 195 -8.59 10.86 4.52
CA PRO A 195 -9.90 10.80 5.17
C PRO A 195 -9.88 11.64 6.44
N TYR A 196 -9.34 12.86 6.39
CA TYR A 196 -9.43 13.77 7.53
C TYR A 196 -10.76 14.52 7.48
N PRO A 197 -11.39 14.76 8.65
CA PRO A 197 -12.52 15.67 8.71
C PRO A 197 -12.15 16.99 8.05
N SER A 198 -13.01 17.50 7.16
CA SER A 198 -12.71 18.64 6.28
C SER A 198 -12.21 19.89 7.03
N TRP A 199 -12.69 20.10 8.26
CA TRP A 199 -12.29 21.20 9.15
C TRP A 199 -10.88 21.06 9.73
N MET A 200 -10.22 19.90 9.61
CA MET A 200 -8.86 19.64 10.07
C MET A 200 -7.88 19.21 9.00
N THR A 201 -8.35 18.93 7.78
CA THR A 201 -7.50 18.46 6.69
C THR A 201 -6.23 19.29 6.57
N ASN A 202 -6.35 20.63 6.64
CA ASN A 202 -5.20 21.53 6.57
C ASN A 202 -4.20 21.36 7.72
N VAL A 203 -4.66 21.14 8.96
CA VAL A 203 -3.78 21.04 10.14
C VAL A 203 -3.02 19.71 10.13
N LEU A 204 -3.71 18.60 9.90
CA LEU A 204 -3.09 17.28 9.91
C LEU A 204 -2.24 17.04 8.66
N TYR A 205 -2.68 17.55 7.51
CA TYR A 205 -1.85 17.58 6.31
C TYR A 205 -0.57 18.38 6.54
N THR A 206 -0.67 19.58 7.11
CA THR A 206 0.50 20.41 7.42
C THR A 206 1.46 19.68 8.36
N HIS A 207 0.95 19.05 9.42
CA HIS A 207 1.77 18.27 10.35
C HIS A 207 2.46 17.11 9.62
N ALA A 208 1.73 16.33 8.82
CA ALA A 208 2.28 15.22 8.05
C ALA A 208 3.37 15.70 7.08
N MET A 209 3.13 16.78 6.33
CA MET A 209 4.08 17.35 5.37
C MET A 209 5.33 17.93 6.02
N GLN A 210 5.24 18.48 7.23
CA GLN A 210 6.40 18.94 7.98
C GLN A 210 7.26 17.77 8.48
N GLY A 211 6.63 16.67 8.90
CA GLY A 211 7.34 15.49 9.42
C GLY A 211 7.92 14.59 8.33
N LEU A 212 7.28 14.51 7.17
CA LEU A 212 7.61 13.55 6.12
C LEU A 212 9.07 13.63 5.62
N PRO A 213 9.66 14.81 5.36
CA PRO A 213 11.07 14.91 4.95
C PRO A 213 12.04 14.28 5.97
N SER A 214 11.84 14.58 7.26
CA SER A 214 12.69 14.05 8.33
C SER A 214 12.53 12.53 8.47
N TRP A 215 11.33 12.01 8.25
CA TRP A 215 11.07 10.58 8.26
C TRP A 215 11.73 9.86 7.09
N ILE A 216 11.64 10.41 5.88
CA ILE A 216 12.31 9.86 4.69
C ILE A 216 13.82 9.75 4.94
N GLU A 217 14.44 10.83 5.38
CA GLU A 217 15.87 10.86 5.71
C GLU A 217 16.24 9.86 6.81
N PHE A 218 15.41 9.76 7.86
CA PHE A 218 15.62 8.78 8.93
C PHE A 218 15.61 7.33 8.43
N ILE A 219 14.65 6.97 7.58
CA ILE A 219 14.58 5.63 6.98
C ILE A 219 15.79 5.40 6.07
N MET A 220 16.10 6.34 5.19
CA MET A 220 17.20 6.21 4.23
C MET A 220 18.58 6.18 4.91
N ALA A 221 18.77 6.87 6.03
CA ALA A 221 20.00 6.77 6.81
C ALA A 221 20.23 5.34 7.36
N LYS A 222 19.15 4.64 7.74
CA LYS A 222 19.20 3.29 8.34
C LYS A 222 19.11 2.15 7.33
N ALA A 223 18.53 2.41 6.16
CA ALA A 223 18.24 1.38 5.19
C ALA A 223 19.52 0.72 4.62
N PRO A 224 19.51 -0.63 4.42
CA PRO A 224 20.60 -1.33 3.75
C PRO A 224 20.67 -0.99 2.26
N ALA A 225 21.76 -1.38 1.59
CA ALA A 225 21.99 -1.06 0.19
C ALA A 225 20.89 -1.62 -0.73
N GLU A 226 20.44 -2.86 -0.47
CA GLU A 226 19.42 -3.54 -1.28
C GLU A 226 18.08 -2.78 -1.26
N PHE A 227 17.68 -2.28 -0.09
CA PHE A 227 16.48 -1.45 0.04
C PHE A 227 16.60 -0.14 -0.75
N LYS A 228 17.78 0.51 -0.68
CA LYS A 228 18.04 1.77 -1.39
C LYS A 228 18.13 1.60 -2.91
N GLN A 229 18.43 0.39 -3.37
CA GLN A 229 18.53 0.02 -4.78
C GLN A 229 17.21 -0.48 -5.35
N ASP A 230 16.19 -0.70 -4.52
CA ASP A 230 14.83 -0.95 -4.99
C ASP A 230 14.39 0.19 -5.93
N GLU A 231 13.84 -0.17 -7.09
CA GLU A 231 13.56 0.75 -8.19
C GLU A 231 12.63 1.89 -7.75
N GLU A 232 11.58 1.57 -6.98
CA GLU A 232 10.59 2.54 -6.53
C GLU A 232 11.14 3.42 -5.40
N VAL A 233 11.86 2.82 -4.44
CA VAL A 233 12.52 3.57 -3.36
C VAL A 233 13.55 4.55 -3.91
N ALA A 234 14.42 4.09 -4.82
CA ALA A 234 15.47 4.91 -5.41
C ALA A 234 14.89 6.06 -6.23
N GLY A 235 13.86 5.78 -7.05
CA GLY A 235 13.16 6.78 -7.84
C GLY A 235 12.50 7.85 -6.96
N LEU A 236 11.78 7.42 -5.92
CA LEU A 236 11.11 8.32 -5.00
C LEU A 236 12.11 9.18 -4.22
N TYR A 237 13.17 8.57 -3.67
CA TYR A 237 14.16 9.31 -2.88
C TYR A 237 14.92 10.33 -3.73
N LYS A 238 15.25 9.99 -4.98
CA LYS A 238 15.85 10.93 -5.93
C LYS A 238 14.94 12.14 -6.16
N ALA A 239 13.66 11.91 -6.45
CA ALA A 239 12.70 13.00 -6.66
C ALA A 239 12.54 13.86 -5.40
N PHE A 240 12.56 13.24 -4.21
CA PHE A 240 12.52 13.94 -2.94
C PHE A 240 13.73 14.88 -2.77
N GLN A 241 14.95 14.41 -3.07
CA GLN A 241 16.16 15.23 -3.00
C GLN A 241 16.13 16.39 -4.00
N GLU A 242 15.64 16.16 -5.22
CA GLU A 242 15.47 17.21 -6.23
C GLU A 242 14.52 18.30 -5.73
N GLN A 243 13.38 17.93 -5.13
CA GLN A 243 12.43 18.88 -4.56
C GLN A 243 13.04 19.69 -3.40
N GLN A 244 13.77 19.05 -2.49
CA GLN A 244 14.44 19.75 -1.38
C GLN A 244 15.49 20.75 -1.88
N ASN A 245 16.25 20.38 -2.91
CA ASN A 245 17.25 21.28 -3.50
C ASN A 245 16.61 22.50 -4.17
N LEU A 246 15.46 22.32 -4.84
CA LEU A 246 14.71 23.43 -5.42
C LEU A 246 14.25 24.41 -4.33
N VAL A 247 13.63 23.91 -3.25
CA VAL A 247 13.17 24.74 -2.12
C VAL A 247 14.33 25.58 -1.55
N ASN A 248 15.46 24.93 -1.26
CA ASN A 248 16.66 25.60 -0.72
C ASN A 248 17.27 26.64 -1.68
N GLN A 249 17.11 26.48 -3.00
CA GLN A 249 17.58 27.45 -3.99
C GLN A 249 16.61 28.64 -4.15
N THR A 250 15.33 28.46 -3.83
CA THR A 250 14.26 29.46 -4.00
C THR A 250 13.96 30.28 -2.75
N ASP A 251 14.82 30.32 -1.73
CA ASP A 251 14.65 31.13 -0.49
C ASP A 251 14.51 32.67 -0.70
N ASN A 252 14.24 33.16 -1.92
CA ASN A 252 13.74 34.51 -2.22
C ASN A 252 12.48 34.58 -3.12
N ALA A 253 11.75 33.48 -3.33
CA ALA A 253 10.44 33.53 -3.96
C ALA A 253 9.54 32.43 -3.38
N ALA A 254 8.34 32.82 -2.95
CA ALA A 254 7.32 31.88 -2.48
C ALA A 254 7.16 30.70 -3.48
N PRO A 255 7.02 29.46 -2.99
CA PRO A 255 7.01 28.31 -3.87
C PRO A 255 5.84 28.42 -4.86
N PRO A 256 6.08 28.27 -6.18
CA PRO A 256 4.99 28.01 -7.10
C PRO A 256 4.39 26.66 -6.69
N VAL A 257 3.08 26.62 -6.49
CA VAL A 257 2.32 25.38 -6.36
C VAL A 257 2.26 24.73 -7.75
N GLU A 258 3.38 24.24 -8.25
CA GLU A 258 3.43 23.37 -9.42
C GLU A 258 3.77 21.93 -8.98
N HIS A 259 2.83 21.05 -9.29
CA HIS A 259 2.77 19.65 -8.89
C HIS A 259 3.81 18.82 -9.69
N ASN A 260 5.10 19.04 -9.48
CA ASN A 260 6.07 17.99 -9.78
C ASN A 260 5.98 16.95 -8.66
N VAL A 261 4.95 16.12 -8.78
CA VAL A 261 4.63 15.07 -7.82
C VAL A 261 5.78 14.06 -7.83
N LEU A 262 6.34 13.77 -6.65
CA LEU A 262 7.21 12.62 -6.45
C LEU A 262 6.60 11.39 -7.13
N PRO A 263 7.38 10.43 -7.66
CA PRO A 263 6.84 9.18 -8.18
C PRO A 263 5.87 8.58 -7.15
N VAL A 264 4.58 8.60 -7.48
CA VAL A 264 3.51 8.14 -6.59
C VAL A 264 3.26 6.68 -6.88
N ALA A 265 3.52 5.79 -5.92
CA ALA A 265 2.89 4.48 -5.97
C ALA A 265 1.43 4.65 -5.56
N PRO A 266 0.50 4.01 -6.26
CA PRO A 266 -0.91 4.25 -6.04
C PRO A 266 -1.33 3.68 -4.68
N THR A 267 -1.97 4.53 -3.88
CA THR A 267 -2.59 4.16 -2.62
C THR A 267 -3.84 3.31 -2.87
N PRO A 268 -4.48 2.70 -1.85
CA PRO A 268 -5.74 1.98 -2.01
C PRO A 268 -6.82 2.84 -2.65
N ASN A 269 -6.86 4.12 -2.30
CA ASN A 269 -7.82 5.07 -2.85
C ASN A 269 -7.49 5.40 -4.31
N ASP A 270 -6.21 5.58 -4.68
CA ASP A 270 -5.80 5.74 -6.09
C ASP A 270 -6.13 4.49 -6.91
N LEU A 271 -5.97 3.31 -6.31
CA LEU A 271 -6.32 2.04 -6.92
C LEU A 271 -7.83 1.87 -7.08
N ALA A 272 -8.64 2.49 -6.22
CA ALA A 272 -10.10 2.45 -6.27
C ALA A 272 -10.71 3.50 -7.21
N ARG A 273 -9.96 4.53 -7.65
CA ARG A 273 -10.45 5.52 -8.61
C ARG A 273 -10.67 4.89 -10.00
N PRO A 274 -11.76 5.26 -10.71
CA PRO A 274 -11.98 4.84 -12.10
C PRO A 274 -10.79 5.25 -12.98
N ALA A 275 -10.39 4.38 -13.91
CA ALA A 275 -9.35 4.73 -14.88
C ALA A 275 -9.82 5.96 -15.68
N LEU A 276 -9.03 7.04 -15.66
CA LEU A 276 -9.26 8.18 -16.55
C LEU A 276 -9.25 7.64 -17.99
N GLN A 277 -10.41 7.63 -18.63
CA GLN A 277 -10.48 7.46 -20.08
C GLN A 277 -9.73 8.66 -20.66
N ASN A 278 -8.53 8.41 -21.18
CA ASN A 278 -7.90 9.34 -22.09
C ASN A 278 -8.78 9.40 -23.34
N GLU A 279 -9.79 10.29 -23.32
CA GLU A 279 -10.40 10.83 -24.53
C GLU A 279 -9.28 11.54 -25.28
N LYS A 280 -8.57 10.79 -26.11
CA LYS A 280 -7.90 11.37 -27.27
C LYS A 280 -9.02 11.83 -28.19
N GLU A 281 -9.40 13.10 -28.02
CA GLU A 281 -10.15 13.81 -29.03
C GLU A 281 -9.41 13.73 -30.38
N LYS A 282 -10.24 13.57 -31.40
CA LYS A 282 -9.92 13.34 -32.79
C LYS A 282 -9.47 14.61 -33.49
#